data_AF-A0AA42HUP8-F1
#
_entry.id   AF-A0AA42HUP8-F1
#
_cell.length_a   1.000
_cell.length_b   1.000
_cell.length_c   1.000
_cell.angle_alpha   90.00
_cell.angle_beta   90.00
_cell.angle_gamma   90.00
#
_symmetry.space_group_name_H-M   'P 1'
#
loop_
_entity.id
_entity.type
_entity.pdbx_description
1 polymer ?
#
loop_
_entity_poly.entity_id
_entity_poly.type
_entity_poly.pdbx_seq_one_letter_code
_entity_poly.pdbx_strand_id
1 'polypeptide(L)'
;MKLKNWLGALALAAPAVVLAGSASAVRQDFCVDSGGDSGCSRYDTTITVTVNIDPADVGKPGAFFIGARETNGQPGYTNNINKDTVAMWLLTPTEGWVGFNGGRYEPFEISNAMPARRVIVPINRQDLCQFIGYNRNIELWAGYGVLSADKERAVNEFHRINNPRIPPEHIRGVYVYDDMKSGQKYWNVLNAIGCNPYYQPSDGGGG
;
A
#
# COMPACT_ATOMS: atom_id res chain seq x y z
N MET A 1 67.87 -18.25 -4.60
CA MET A 1 66.59 -18.28 -3.84
C MET A 1 65.85 -16.98 -4.12
N LYS A 2 64.69 -17.02 -4.79
CA LYS A 2 63.84 -15.84 -5.04
C LYS A 2 62.46 -16.13 -4.44
N LEU A 3 62.10 -15.45 -3.35
CA LEU A 3 60.74 -15.49 -2.80
C LEU A 3 59.83 -14.60 -3.66
N LYS A 4 58.77 -15.19 -4.19
CA LYS A 4 57.65 -14.49 -4.83
C LYS A 4 56.63 -14.14 -3.74
N ASN A 5 56.48 -12.85 -3.43
CA ASN A 5 55.36 -12.34 -2.63
C ASN A 5 54.06 -12.46 -3.41
N TRP A 6 53.13 -13.27 -2.91
CA TRP A 6 51.75 -13.30 -3.35
C TRP A 6 50.95 -12.33 -2.49
N LEU A 7 50.58 -11.18 -3.05
CA LEU A 7 49.57 -10.28 -2.47
C LEU A 7 48.19 -10.86 -2.80
N GLY A 8 47.58 -11.53 -1.83
CA GLY A 8 46.17 -11.91 -1.89
C GLY A 8 45.31 -10.65 -1.77
N ALA A 9 44.56 -10.34 -2.83
CA ALA A 9 43.55 -9.30 -2.79
C ALA A 9 42.38 -9.77 -1.91
N LEU A 10 42.21 -9.16 -0.73
CA LEU A 10 40.95 -9.21 0.00
C LEU A 10 39.91 -8.42 -0.82
N ALA A 11 39.02 -9.13 -1.49
CA ALA A 11 37.79 -8.55 -2.00
C ALA A 11 36.91 -8.16 -0.79
N LEU A 12 36.91 -6.87 -0.45
CA LEU A 12 35.93 -6.29 0.47
C LEU A 12 34.55 -6.43 -0.15
N ALA A 13 33.79 -7.43 0.28
CA ALA A 13 32.36 -7.50 0.01
C ALA A 13 31.69 -6.31 0.71
N ALA A 14 31.37 -5.27 -0.06
CA ALA A 14 30.51 -4.21 0.43
C ALA A 14 29.16 -4.84 0.81
N PRO A 15 28.59 -4.57 2.00
CA PRO A 15 27.26 -5.05 2.34
C PRO A 15 26.29 -4.48 1.31
N ALA A 16 25.62 -5.38 0.57
CA ALA A 16 24.52 -4.99 -0.29
C ALA A 16 23.45 -4.37 0.59
N VAL A 17 23.21 -3.06 0.41
CA VAL A 17 22.08 -2.38 1.04
C VAL A 17 20.83 -3.01 0.43
N VAL A 18 20.19 -3.90 1.18
CA VAL A 18 18.86 -4.41 0.84
C VAL A 18 17.92 -3.22 1.01
N LEU A 19 17.49 -2.64 -0.10
CA LEU A 19 16.44 -1.62 -0.09
C LEU A 19 15.16 -2.33 0.37
N ALA A 20 14.77 -2.10 1.63
CA ALA A 20 13.48 -2.53 2.13
C ALA A 20 12.36 -1.99 1.23
N GLY A 21 11.24 -2.73 1.17
CA GLY A 21 10.05 -2.28 0.45
C GLY A 21 9.62 -0.86 0.85
N SER A 22 8.96 -0.15 -0.06
CA SER A 22 8.44 1.20 0.18
C SER A 22 7.20 1.47 -0.65
N ALA A 23 6.40 2.45 -0.25
CA ALA A 23 5.37 2.98 -1.11
C ALA A 23 5.35 4.51 -1.07
N SER A 24 4.89 5.12 -2.16
CA SER A 24 4.73 6.56 -2.30
C SER A 24 3.53 6.87 -3.17
N ALA A 25 3.05 8.11 -3.12
CA ALA A 25 1.97 8.57 -3.98
C ALA A 25 2.29 9.92 -4.59
N VAL A 26 1.80 10.12 -5.82
CA VAL A 26 1.82 11.40 -6.52
C VAL A 26 0.37 11.83 -6.72
N ARG A 27 0.07 13.03 -6.23
CA ARG A 27 -1.22 13.71 -6.40
C ARG A 27 -1.16 14.59 -7.65
N GLN A 28 -2.21 14.56 -8.46
CA GLN A 28 -2.39 15.46 -9.59
C GLN A 28 -3.79 16.07 -9.51
N ASP A 29 -3.85 17.40 -9.53
CA ASP A 29 -5.11 18.13 -9.48
C ASP A 29 -5.41 18.76 -10.84
N PHE A 30 -6.64 18.59 -11.30
CA PHE A 30 -7.14 19.11 -12.57
C PHE A 30 -8.27 20.08 -12.30
N CYS A 31 -8.21 21.26 -12.91
CA CYS A 31 -9.33 22.18 -12.86
C CYS A 31 -10.46 21.66 -13.74
N VAL A 32 -11.64 21.43 -13.16
CA VAL A 32 -12.82 20.94 -13.90
C VAL A 32 -13.88 22.00 -14.10
N ASP A 33 -13.94 23.02 -13.23
CA ASP A 33 -14.77 24.22 -13.44
C ASP A 33 -13.92 25.48 -13.26
N SER A 34 -13.98 26.38 -14.24
CA SER A 34 -13.41 27.73 -14.14
C SER A 34 -14.48 28.71 -13.67
N GLY A 35 -14.24 29.39 -12.55
CA GLY A 35 -15.06 30.50 -12.08
C GLY A 35 -14.42 31.83 -12.48
N GLY A 36 -14.82 32.41 -13.62
CA GLY A 36 -14.41 33.76 -14.01
C GLY A 36 -12.88 34.01 -14.05
N ASP A 37 -12.49 35.28 -13.94
CA ASP A 37 -11.24 35.91 -14.44
C ASP A 37 -9.87 35.37 -13.96
N SER A 38 -9.76 34.22 -13.30
CA SER A 38 -8.53 33.39 -13.20
C SER A 38 -8.62 32.25 -12.17
N GLY A 39 -9.77 32.03 -11.55
CA GLY A 39 -9.94 31.07 -10.46
C GLY A 39 -10.51 29.74 -10.94
N CYS A 40 -9.89 28.63 -10.54
CA CYS A 40 -10.57 27.34 -10.61
C CYS A 40 -11.56 27.23 -9.43
N SER A 41 -12.83 26.99 -9.74
CA SER A 41 -13.89 26.85 -8.72
C SER A 41 -14.05 25.41 -8.24
N ARG A 42 -13.60 24.43 -9.02
CA ARG A 42 -13.66 23.00 -8.66
C ARG A 42 -12.47 22.24 -9.22
N TYR A 43 -11.80 21.48 -8.35
CA TYR A 43 -10.71 20.59 -8.71
C TYR A 43 -11.11 19.12 -8.63
N ASP A 44 -10.76 18.36 -9.67
CA ASP A 44 -10.70 16.90 -9.59
C ASP A 44 -9.27 16.46 -9.26
N THR A 45 -9.12 15.37 -8.52
CA THR A 45 -7.82 14.91 -8.04
C THR A 45 -7.63 13.45 -8.37
N THR A 46 -6.57 13.14 -9.12
CA THR A 46 -6.11 11.76 -9.32
C THR A 46 -4.87 11.49 -8.47
N ILE A 47 -4.79 10.27 -7.95
CA ILE A 47 -3.66 9.83 -7.15
C ILE A 47 -3.06 8.60 -7.83
N THR A 48 -1.74 8.66 -8.02
CA THR A 48 -0.92 7.56 -8.52
C THR A 48 -0.12 7.00 -7.35
N VAL A 49 -0.34 5.75 -6.97
CA VAL A 49 0.43 5.08 -5.92
C VAL A 49 1.51 4.21 -6.56
N THR A 50 2.73 4.29 -6.07
CA THR A 50 3.83 3.38 -6.43
C THR A 50 4.20 2.54 -5.21
N VAL A 51 4.26 1.23 -5.36
CA VAL A 51 4.77 0.28 -4.36
C VAL A 51 6.04 -0.36 -4.93
N ASN A 52 7.15 -0.21 -4.23
CA ASN A 52 8.41 -0.89 -4.50
C ASN A 52 8.54 -2.09 -3.58
N ILE A 53 8.79 -3.25 -4.17
CA ILE A 53 8.84 -4.52 -3.46
C ILE A 53 10.28 -4.78 -3.00
N ASP A 54 10.43 -5.29 -1.78
CA ASP A 54 11.73 -5.76 -1.29
C ASP A 54 12.31 -6.78 -2.29
N PRO A 55 13.58 -6.66 -2.71
CA PRO A 55 14.21 -7.62 -3.61
C PRO A 55 14.05 -9.09 -3.17
N ALA A 56 14.00 -9.36 -1.86
CA ALA A 56 13.80 -10.70 -1.31
C ALA A 56 12.40 -11.26 -1.57
N ASP A 57 11.42 -10.41 -1.89
CA ASP A 57 10.01 -10.75 -2.10
C ASP A 57 9.61 -10.79 -3.58
N VAL A 58 10.45 -10.27 -4.48
CA VAL A 58 10.22 -10.29 -5.92
C VAL A 58 10.08 -11.72 -6.43
N GLY A 59 9.06 -11.95 -7.29
CA GLY A 59 8.77 -13.25 -7.88
C GLY A 59 7.96 -14.20 -6.99
N LYS A 60 7.75 -13.89 -5.70
CA LYS A 60 6.85 -14.67 -4.83
C LYS A 60 5.39 -14.38 -5.16
N PRO A 61 4.45 -15.33 -4.97
CA PRO A 61 3.04 -15.01 -4.95
C PRO A 61 2.71 -14.02 -3.82
N GLY A 62 1.76 -13.13 -4.03
CA GLY A 62 1.43 -12.09 -3.05
C GLY A 62 0.21 -11.27 -3.46
N ALA A 63 -0.01 -10.18 -2.74
CA ALA A 63 -1.08 -9.24 -3.05
C ALA A 63 -0.73 -7.81 -2.64
N PHE A 64 -1.39 -6.87 -3.30
CA PHE A 64 -1.33 -5.44 -3.02
C PHE A 64 -2.59 -4.98 -2.31
N PHE A 65 -2.44 -4.06 -1.37
CA PHE A 65 -3.51 -3.50 -0.57
C PHE A 65 -3.48 -1.98 -0.68
N ILE A 66 -4.65 -1.38 -0.88
CA ILE A 66 -4.84 0.06 -0.85
C ILE A 66 -5.99 0.36 0.11
N GLY A 67 -5.74 1.26 1.05
CA GLY A 67 -6.71 1.61 2.08
C GLY A 67 -6.76 3.10 2.33
N ALA A 68 -7.91 3.58 2.74
CA ALA A 68 -8.11 4.93 3.24
C ALA A 68 -8.49 4.84 4.71
N ARG A 69 -7.93 5.74 5.52
CA ARG A 69 -8.19 5.84 6.95
C ARG A 69 -8.68 7.24 7.26
N GLU A 70 -9.85 7.33 7.88
CA GLU A 70 -10.27 8.55 8.57
C GLU A 70 -9.64 8.58 9.96
N THR A 71 -9.03 9.71 10.30
CA THR A 71 -8.35 9.90 11.59
C THR A 71 -8.81 11.16 12.31
N ASN A 72 -9.04 11.03 13.62
CA ASN A 72 -9.19 12.18 14.53
C ASN A 72 -7.85 12.65 15.11
N GLY A 73 -6.77 11.87 14.90
CA GLY A 73 -5.41 12.25 15.27
C GLY A 73 -4.75 13.18 14.25
N GLN A 74 -3.52 13.60 14.53
CA GLN A 74 -2.72 14.36 13.57
C GLN A 74 -2.39 13.49 12.34
N PRO A 75 -2.69 13.94 11.11
CA PRO A 75 -2.35 13.20 9.91
C PRO A 75 -0.87 12.83 9.81
N GLY A 76 -0.58 11.59 9.42
CA GLY A 76 0.78 11.05 9.31
C GLY A 76 1.40 10.57 10.62
N TYR A 77 0.76 10.82 11.78
CA TYR A 77 1.19 10.26 13.05
C TYR A 77 0.55 8.89 13.28
N THR A 78 1.38 7.87 13.50
CA THR A 78 0.96 6.46 13.55
C THR A 78 1.09 5.83 14.94
N ASN A 79 1.64 6.55 15.93
CA ASN A 79 1.87 6.03 17.30
C ASN A 79 0.60 5.54 18.01
N ASN A 80 -0.56 6.15 17.71
CA ASN A 80 -1.86 5.78 18.28
C ASN A 80 -2.86 5.35 17.19
N ILE A 81 -2.37 4.79 16.07
CA ILE A 81 -3.17 4.50 14.86
C ILE A 81 -4.51 3.81 15.14
N ASN A 82 -4.53 2.81 16.04
CA ASN A 82 -5.76 2.08 16.37
C ASN A 82 -6.79 2.94 17.12
N LYS A 83 -6.34 3.85 17.98
CA LYS A 83 -7.20 4.72 18.79
C LYS A 83 -7.72 5.91 17.97
N ASP A 84 -6.88 6.43 17.07
CA ASP A 84 -7.17 7.62 16.30
C ASP A 84 -7.97 7.32 15.04
N THR A 85 -8.06 6.05 14.63
CA THR A 85 -8.85 5.60 13.48
C THR A 85 -10.34 5.68 13.79
N VAL A 86 -11.07 6.43 12.97
CA VAL A 86 -12.53 6.58 13.03
C VAL A 86 -13.20 5.53 12.15
N ALA A 87 -12.72 5.41 10.93
CA ALA A 87 -13.23 4.51 9.92
C ALA A 87 -12.14 4.17 8.90
N MET A 88 -12.32 3.04 8.21
CA MET A 88 -11.41 2.58 7.17
C MET A 88 -12.20 2.13 5.95
N TRP A 89 -11.61 2.34 4.78
CA TRP A 89 -12.10 1.82 3.52
C TRP A 89 -10.96 1.10 2.79
N LEU A 90 -11.29 0.04 2.09
CA LEU A 90 -10.35 -0.70 1.25
C LEU A 90 -10.76 -0.53 -0.21
N LEU A 91 -9.77 -0.31 -1.07
CA LEU A 91 -10.01 -0.29 -2.51
C LEU A 91 -9.95 -1.73 -3.03
N THR A 92 -11.09 -2.24 -3.47
CA THR A 92 -11.23 -3.57 -4.06
C THR A 92 -11.28 -3.45 -5.60
N PRO A 93 -10.87 -4.51 -6.33
CA PRO A 93 -10.86 -4.47 -7.79
C PRO A 93 -12.26 -4.43 -8.41
N THR A 94 -13.29 -4.91 -7.70
CA THR A 94 -14.64 -5.09 -8.25
C THR A 94 -15.66 -4.06 -7.74
N GLU A 95 -15.55 -3.64 -6.48
CA GLU A 95 -16.55 -2.77 -5.85
C GLU A 95 -16.04 -1.34 -5.64
N GLY A 96 -14.75 -1.09 -5.91
CA GLY A 96 -14.12 0.19 -5.61
C GLY A 96 -13.91 0.33 -4.10
N TRP A 97 -14.27 1.47 -3.52
CA TRP A 97 -14.08 1.72 -2.10
C TRP A 97 -15.16 1.04 -1.25
N VAL A 98 -14.75 0.11 -0.39
CA VAL A 98 -15.64 -0.63 0.50
C VAL A 98 -15.30 -0.32 1.96
N GLY A 99 -16.32 -0.01 2.76
CA GLY A 99 -16.15 0.22 4.20
C GLY A 99 -15.67 -1.03 4.92
N PHE A 100 -14.60 -0.91 5.70
CA PHE A 100 -14.00 -2.01 6.42
C PHE A 100 -14.57 -2.12 7.84
N ASN A 101 -15.30 -3.20 8.10
CA ASN A 101 -15.98 -3.46 9.38
C ASN A 101 -15.26 -4.50 10.25
N GLY A 102 -13.95 -4.70 10.04
CA GLY A 102 -13.15 -5.71 10.73
C GLY A 102 -12.92 -6.98 9.91
N GLY A 103 -12.02 -7.84 10.42
CA GLY A 103 -11.59 -9.06 9.73
C GLY A 103 -10.30 -8.87 8.93
N ARG A 104 -10.22 -9.54 7.77
CA ARG A 104 -9.06 -9.50 6.88
C ARG A 104 -9.24 -8.42 5.82
N TYR A 105 -8.17 -7.71 5.47
CA TYR A 105 -8.22 -6.79 4.34
C TYR A 105 -8.38 -7.57 3.03
N GLU A 106 -9.31 -7.11 2.20
CA GLU A 106 -9.42 -7.57 0.84
C GLU A 106 -8.31 -6.92 0.00
N PRO A 107 -7.54 -7.70 -0.78
CA PRO A 107 -6.51 -7.13 -1.63
C PRO A 107 -7.13 -6.37 -2.79
N PHE A 108 -6.47 -5.29 -3.17
CA PHE A 108 -6.74 -4.58 -4.42
C PHE A 108 -6.38 -5.47 -5.63
N GLU A 109 -5.26 -6.17 -5.54
CA GLU A 109 -4.74 -6.99 -6.63
C GLU A 109 -4.00 -8.20 -6.05
N ILE A 110 -4.21 -9.37 -6.65
CA ILE A 110 -3.44 -10.58 -6.37
C ILE A 110 -2.41 -10.75 -7.48
N SER A 111 -1.16 -11.07 -7.12
CA SER A 111 -0.10 -11.38 -8.06
C SER A 111 0.46 -12.78 -7.80
N ASN A 112 0.60 -13.57 -8.87
CA ASN A 112 1.27 -14.87 -8.79
C ASN A 112 2.80 -14.74 -8.70
N ALA A 113 3.34 -13.57 -9.03
CA ALA A 113 4.76 -13.26 -8.95
C ALA A 113 4.92 -11.75 -8.74
N MET A 114 5.29 -11.33 -7.54
CA MET A 114 5.41 -9.92 -7.20
C MET A 114 6.43 -9.23 -8.12
N PRO A 115 6.06 -8.14 -8.81
CA PRO A 115 7.01 -7.35 -9.57
C PRO A 115 7.97 -6.61 -8.65
N ALA A 116 9.11 -6.15 -9.16
CA ALA A 116 9.99 -5.25 -8.39
C ALA A 116 9.32 -3.91 -8.06
N ARG A 117 8.40 -3.46 -8.92
CA ARG A 117 7.65 -2.21 -8.78
C ARG A 117 6.24 -2.37 -9.32
N ARG A 118 5.25 -1.84 -8.60
CA ARG A 118 3.84 -1.77 -9.03
C ARG A 118 3.34 -0.33 -8.96
N VAL A 119 2.75 0.15 -10.05
CA VAL A 119 2.16 1.51 -10.15
C VAL A 119 0.64 1.41 -10.29
N ILE A 120 -0.10 1.87 -9.29
CA ILE A 120 -1.57 1.78 -9.21
C ILE A 120 -2.15 3.15 -9.55
N VAL A 121 -2.95 3.20 -10.63
CA VAL A 121 -3.46 4.44 -11.23
C VAL A 121 -4.81 4.21 -11.91
N PRO A 122 -5.67 5.24 -12.02
CA PRO A 122 -5.80 6.39 -11.12
C PRO A 122 -6.77 6.08 -9.97
N ILE A 123 -6.41 6.47 -8.75
CA ILE A 123 -7.39 6.57 -7.67
C ILE A 123 -8.04 7.95 -7.77
N ASN A 124 -9.35 7.99 -8.04
CA ASN A 124 -10.09 9.25 -8.05
C ASN A 124 -10.48 9.64 -6.62
N ARG A 125 -10.15 10.87 -6.21
CA ARG A 125 -10.50 11.41 -4.90
C ARG A 125 -12.01 11.47 -4.67
N GLN A 126 -12.81 11.82 -5.68
CA GLN A 126 -14.25 11.95 -5.54
C GLN A 126 -14.90 10.62 -5.19
N ASP A 127 -14.40 9.53 -5.77
CA ASP A 127 -14.88 8.17 -5.48
C ASP A 127 -14.64 7.76 -4.03
N LEU A 128 -13.57 8.26 -3.42
CA LEU A 128 -13.28 8.07 -2.01
C LEU A 128 -14.14 8.99 -1.13
N CYS A 129 -14.22 10.26 -1.51
CA CYS A 129 -14.85 11.30 -0.69
C CYS A 129 -16.38 11.22 -0.63
N GLN A 130 -17.03 10.56 -1.58
CA GLN A 130 -18.48 10.32 -1.53
C GLN A 130 -18.93 9.51 -0.30
N PHE A 131 -18.05 8.66 0.25
CA PHE A 131 -18.36 7.81 1.41
C PHE A 131 -18.03 8.45 2.76
N ILE A 132 -17.23 9.51 2.75
CA ILE A 132 -16.56 10.05 3.94
C ILE A 132 -17.19 11.38 4.38
N GLY A 133 -17.65 12.17 3.40
CA GLY A 133 -18.18 13.50 3.63
C GLY A 133 -17.11 14.60 3.63
N TYR A 134 -17.58 15.85 3.60
CA TYR A 134 -16.73 17.04 3.48
C TYR A 134 -15.96 17.32 4.79
N ASN A 135 -14.73 17.84 4.68
CA ASN A 135 -13.85 18.30 5.79
C ASN A 135 -13.31 17.21 6.74
N ARG A 136 -13.16 15.96 6.29
CA ARG A 136 -12.45 14.91 7.03
C ARG A 136 -10.98 14.82 6.64
N ASN A 137 -10.14 14.45 7.61
CA ASN A 137 -8.73 14.13 7.38
C ASN A 137 -8.62 12.65 6.98
N ILE A 138 -8.32 12.44 5.71
CA ILE A 138 -8.16 11.10 5.14
C ILE A 138 -6.72 10.84 4.79
N GLU A 139 -6.20 9.77 5.33
CA GLU A 139 -4.90 9.23 4.99
C GLU A 139 -5.05 8.13 3.94
N LEU A 140 -4.16 8.11 2.95
CA LEU A 140 -4.03 6.99 2.03
C LEU A 140 -2.88 6.09 2.46
N TRP A 141 -3.16 4.80 2.43
CA TRP A 141 -2.24 3.75 2.81
C TRP A 141 -2.08 2.76 1.67
N ALA A 142 -0.85 2.30 1.47
CA ALA A 142 -0.54 1.26 0.52
C ALA A 142 0.34 0.21 1.19
N GLY A 143 0.12 -1.05 0.84
CA GLY A 143 0.92 -2.15 1.37
C GLY A 143 0.94 -3.33 0.42
N TYR A 144 1.79 -4.28 0.76
CA TYR A 144 1.82 -5.56 0.09
C TYR A 144 2.14 -6.67 1.09
N GLY A 145 1.74 -7.89 0.74
CA GLY A 145 2.20 -9.09 1.43
C GLY A 145 2.59 -10.15 0.42
N VAL A 146 3.44 -11.06 0.85
CA VAL A 146 3.82 -12.24 0.07
C VAL A 146 3.49 -13.52 0.79
N LEU A 147 3.28 -14.57 0.00
CA LEU A 147 3.14 -15.91 0.49
C LEU A 147 4.52 -16.56 0.48
N SER A 148 5.06 -16.85 1.65
CA SER A 148 6.31 -17.58 1.77
C SER A 148 6.14 -19.06 1.40
N ALA A 149 7.21 -19.69 0.92
CA ALA A 149 7.16 -21.04 0.38
C ALA A 149 6.74 -22.10 1.42
N ASP A 150 7.11 -21.92 2.69
CA ASP A 150 6.68 -22.77 3.81
C ASP A 150 5.16 -22.67 4.04
N LYS A 151 4.57 -21.48 3.85
CA LYS A 151 3.14 -21.25 3.99
C LYS A 151 2.34 -21.79 2.81
N GLU A 152 2.87 -21.73 1.59
CA GLU A 152 2.23 -22.39 0.44
C GLU A 152 2.19 -23.92 0.64
N ARG A 153 3.23 -24.52 1.23
CA ARG A 153 3.18 -25.94 1.63
C ARG A 153 2.12 -26.18 2.69
N ALA A 154 2.04 -25.32 3.71
CA ALA A 154 1.02 -25.40 4.75
C ALA A 154 -0.41 -25.25 4.19
N VAL A 155 -0.65 -24.37 3.21
CA VAL A 155 -1.95 -24.24 2.52
C VAL A 155 -2.34 -25.56 1.87
N ASN A 156 -1.42 -26.14 1.09
CA ASN A 156 -1.68 -27.38 0.35
C ASN A 156 -1.89 -28.57 1.29
N GLU A 157 -1.14 -28.64 2.39
CA GLU A 157 -1.25 -29.70 3.38
C GLU A 157 -2.50 -29.54 4.27
N PHE A 158 -2.79 -28.33 4.75
CA PHE A 158 -3.94 -28.04 5.60
C PHE A 158 -5.27 -28.19 4.85
N HIS A 159 -5.33 -27.76 3.58
CA HIS A 159 -6.52 -27.97 2.74
C HIS A 159 -6.81 -29.46 2.53
N ARG A 160 -5.75 -30.27 2.37
CA ARG A 160 -5.87 -31.72 2.17
C ARG A 160 -6.25 -32.47 3.44
N ILE A 161 -5.80 -32.04 4.62
CA ILE A 161 -5.92 -32.81 5.87
C ILE A 161 -7.07 -32.36 6.76
N ASN A 162 -7.32 -31.06 6.91
CA ASN A 162 -8.15 -30.56 8.02
C ASN A 162 -9.57 -30.15 7.64
N ASN A 163 -9.79 -29.54 6.46
CA ASN A 163 -11.14 -29.24 5.98
C ASN A 163 -11.16 -28.82 4.49
N PRO A 164 -11.63 -29.66 3.56
CA PRO A 164 -11.75 -29.29 2.15
C PRO A 164 -12.81 -28.20 1.90
N ARG A 165 -13.62 -27.82 2.89
CA ARG A 165 -14.65 -26.77 2.75
C ARG A 165 -14.10 -25.35 2.79
N ILE A 166 -12.87 -25.15 3.24
CA ILE A 166 -12.22 -23.83 3.20
C ILE A 166 -11.46 -23.74 1.88
N PRO A 167 -11.79 -22.78 0.99
CA PRO A 167 -11.06 -22.60 -0.26
C PRO A 167 -9.58 -22.29 0.02
N PRO A 168 -8.62 -22.90 -0.71
CA PRO A 168 -7.19 -22.59 -0.58
C PRO A 168 -6.88 -21.10 -0.65
N GLU A 169 -7.58 -20.37 -1.53
CA GLU A 169 -7.42 -18.93 -1.70
C GLU A 169 -7.76 -18.14 -0.44
N HIS A 170 -8.69 -18.64 0.37
CA HIS A 170 -8.99 -18.04 1.67
C HIS A 170 -7.79 -18.15 2.61
N ILE A 171 -7.13 -19.31 2.65
CA ILE A 171 -5.96 -19.55 3.51
C ILE A 171 -4.75 -18.74 3.01
N ARG A 172 -4.51 -18.70 1.70
CA ARG A 172 -3.45 -17.87 1.10
C ARG A 172 -3.60 -16.42 1.48
N GLY A 173 -4.81 -15.88 1.35
CA GLY A 173 -5.08 -14.48 1.70
C GLY A 173 -4.80 -14.17 3.18
N VAL A 174 -5.02 -15.12 4.11
CA VAL A 174 -4.68 -14.94 5.53
C VAL A 174 -3.18 -14.79 5.72
N TYR A 175 -2.37 -15.66 5.11
CA TYR A 175 -0.91 -15.58 5.24
C TYR A 175 -0.33 -14.33 4.58
N VAL A 176 -0.86 -13.92 3.42
CA VAL A 176 -0.44 -12.69 2.75
C VAL A 176 -0.77 -11.46 3.60
N TYR A 177 -1.97 -11.41 4.20
CA TYR A 177 -2.34 -10.33 5.13
C TYR A 177 -1.45 -10.32 6.38
N ASP A 178 -1.13 -11.49 6.92
CA ASP A 178 -0.25 -11.61 8.10
C ASP A 178 1.18 -11.17 7.79
N ASP A 179 1.73 -11.53 6.63
CA ASP A 179 3.06 -11.05 6.18
C ASP A 179 3.08 -9.52 6.04
N MET A 180 2.05 -8.93 5.43
CA MET A 180 1.93 -7.47 5.33
C MET A 180 1.93 -6.82 6.72
N LYS A 181 1.11 -7.34 7.64
CA LYS A 181 0.91 -6.74 8.96
C LYS A 181 2.09 -6.96 9.90
N SER A 182 2.57 -8.20 10.03
CA SER A 182 3.68 -8.57 10.92
C SER A 182 5.03 -8.10 10.39
N GLY A 183 5.20 -8.11 9.06
CA GLY A 183 6.38 -7.57 8.37
C GLY A 183 6.36 -6.05 8.22
N GLN A 184 5.30 -5.36 8.69
CA GLN A 184 5.13 -3.91 8.58
C GLN A 184 5.31 -3.36 7.15
N LYS A 185 4.85 -4.13 6.15
CA LYS A 185 4.98 -3.82 4.73
C LYS A 185 3.81 -2.96 4.23
N TYR A 186 3.57 -1.87 4.95
CA TYR A 186 2.53 -0.90 4.64
C TYR A 186 2.98 0.51 5.06
N TRP A 187 2.59 1.50 4.26
CA TRP A 187 3.04 2.87 4.40
C TRP A 187 1.88 3.83 4.24
N ASN A 188 1.91 4.92 5.02
CA ASN A 188 1.11 6.08 4.72
C ASN A 188 1.74 6.77 3.50
N VAL A 189 1.00 6.83 2.40
CA VAL A 189 1.47 7.40 1.14
C VAL A 189 0.94 8.81 0.90
N LEU A 190 -0.15 9.20 1.57
CA LEU A 190 -0.65 10.58 1.61
C LEU A 190 -1.31 10.84 2.96
N ASN A 191 -0.81 11.84 3.69
CA ASN A 191 -1.33 12.17 5.01
C ASN A 191 -2.71 12.86 4.96
N ALA A 192 -3.02 13.62 3.91
CA ALA A 192 -4.29 14.33 3.81
C ALA A 192 -4.82 14.44 2.37
N ILE A 193 -5.78 13.57 2.04
CA ILE A 193 -6.64 13.73 0.87
C ILE A 193 -7.86 14.54 1.31
N GLY A 194 -7.74 15.88 1.37
CA GLY A 194 -8.88 16.72 1.76
C GLY A 194 -10.11 16.47 0.87
N CYS A 195 -11.26 16.15 1.46
CA CYS A 195 -12.49 15.80 0.72
C CYS A 195 -13.36 16.99 0.28
N ASN A 196 -12.87 18.23 0.43
CA ASN A 196 -13.57 19.40 -0.03
C ASN A 196 -13.13 19.76 -1.47
N PRO A 197 -14.04 19.78 -2.47
CA PRO A 197 -13.69 20.06 -3.86
C PRO A 197 -13.50 21.54 -4.18
N TYR A 198 -13.83 22.43 -3.24
CA TYR A 198 -13.74 23.88 -3.37
C TYR A 198 -12.47 24.48 -2.75
N TYR A 199 -11.71 23.71 -1.96
CA TYR A 199 -10.42 24.16 -1.49
C TYR A 199 -9.36 23.93 -2.57
N GLN A 200 -8.54 24.94 -2.81
CA GLN A 200 -7.30 24.75 -3.54
C GLN A 200 -6.49 23.64 -2.85
N PRO A 201 -5.94 22.68 -3.63
CA PRO A 201 -4.91 21.80 -3.13
C PRO A 201 -3.81 22.64 -2.50
N SER A 202 -3.60 22.55 -1.19
CA SER A 202 -2.35 23.02 -0.61
C SER A 202 -1.27 22.02 -1.01
N ASP A 203 -0.14 22.53 -1.51
CA ASP A 203 1.09 21.77 -1.77
C ASP A 203 1.68 21.26 -0.44
N GLY A 204 0.99 20.34 0.22
CA GLY A 204 1.45 19.64 1.42
C GLY A 204 2.31 18.45 1.03
N GLY A 205 3.44 18.71 0.37
CA GLY A 205 4.43 17.71 0.04
C GLY A 205 5.15 17.17 1.28
N GLY A 206 5.26 15.85 1.33
CA GLY A 206 6.45 15.11 1.79
C GLY A 206 6.89 15.27 3.25
N GLY A 207 6.67 14.21 4.03
CA GLY A 207 7.37 13.89 5.26
C GLY A 207 7.16 12.43 5.59
#